data_AF-A0A1Q3K8V4-F1
#
_entry.id   AF-A0A1Q3K8V4-F1
#
_cell.length_a   1.000
_cell.length_b   1.000
_cell.length_c   1.000
_cell.angle_alpha   90.00
_cell.angle_beta   90.00
_cell.angle_gamma   90.00
#
_symmetry.space_group_name_H-M   'P 1'
#
loop_
_entity.id
_entity.type
_entity.pdbx_description
1 polymer ?
#
loop_
_entity_poly.entity_id
_entity_poly.type
_entity_poly.pdbx_seq_one_letter_code
_entity_poly.pdbx_strand_id
1 'polypeptide(L)'
;METSAENTNDHFEKDYYDIGKPKLKGVIEVFKTFYIDDYRQDIERWKNIAICSDQSEYDNSESRENLILFTYQLIRLVEAFYLIRQKNYNDEGQKFSSEVAATIEIKSLARDLNKQERENPFKVLLAFSEVYAKPYAKNELLDMLDAAIIYEGSLPLYKGNLVLLYRQLDFMVRLCYRITLKKTAKE
;
A
#
# COMPACT_ATOMS: atom_id res chain seq x y z
N MET A 1 23.31 6.67 42.66
CA MET A 1 23.89 6.34 41.34
C MET A 1 23.00 5.25 40.75
N GLU A 2 21.97 5.65 40.00
CA GLU A 2 21.18 4.72 39.20
C GLU A 2 21.26 5.23 37.77
N THR A 3 21.99 4.48 36.96
CA THR A 3 22.12 4.68 35.52
C THR A 3 20.80 4.28 34.86
N SER A 4 20.09 5.28 34.34
CA SER A 4 18.95 5.12 33.45
C SER A 4 19.37 4.31 32.22
N ALA A 5 18.78 3.13 32.05
CA ALA A 5 18.86 2.38 30.81
C ALA A 5 18.21 3.20 29.69
N GLU A 6 19.03 3.70 28.76
CA GLU A 6 18.56 4.34 27.54
C GLU A 6 17.73 3.34 26.73
N ASN A 7 16.47 3.70 26.55
CA ASN A 7 15.47 2.94 25.81
C ASN A 7 15.80 3.06 24.31
N THR A 8 16.57 2.10 23.80
CA THR A 8 17.06 2.04 22.41
C THR A 8 15.97 1.82 21.36
N ASN A 9 14.71 1.67 21.77
CA ASN A 9 13.56 1.49 20.87
C ASN A 9 12.99 2.81 20.31
N ASP A 10 13.31 3.96 20.91
CA ASP A 10 12.76 5.26 20.51
C ASP A 10 13.43 5.84 19.25
N HIS A 11 14.61 5.32 18.86
CA HIS A 11 15.37 5.89 17.76
C HIS A 11 14.88 5.44 16.38
N PHE A 12 14.36 4.21 16.24
CA PHE A 12 13.84 3.70 14.96
C PHE A 12 12.43 4.20 14.64
N GLU A 13 11.64 4.58 15.66
CA GLU A 13 10.32 5.19 15.45
C GLU A 13 10.38 6.69 15.20
N LYS A 14 11.45 7.41 15.53
CA LYS A 14 11.47 8.87 15.29
C LYS A 14 11.66 9.26 13.83
N ASP A 15 12.51 8.54 13.10
CA ASP A 15 12.91 8.96 11.74
C ASP A 15 11.80 8.80 10.69
N TYR A 16 10.77 7.98 10.98
CA TYR A 16 9.60 7.81 10.12
C TYR A 16 8.42 8.75 10.45
N TYR A 17 8.46 9.44 11.59
CA TYR A 17 7.27 10.06 12.18
C TYR A 17 7.33 11.58 12.31
N ASP A 18 8.36 12.23 11.78
CA ASP A 18 8.50 13.68 11.94
C ASP A 18 7.43 14.50 11.18
N ILE A 19 6.74 15.32 11.95
CA ILE A 19 5.43 15.93 11.73
C ILE A 19 5.58 17.23 10.93
N GLY A 20 4.89 17.35 9.78
CA GLY A 20 4.71 18.68 9.14
C GLY A 20 4.26 18.68 7.68
N LYS A 21 4.70 17.72 6.87
CA LYS A 21 4.24 17.51 5.48
C LYS A 21 4.16 16.00 5.24
N PRO A 22 3.18 15.44 4.51
CA PRO A 22 3.22 14.03 4.15
C PRO A 22 4.48 13.84 3.31
N LYS A 23 5.57 13.32 3.90
CA LYS A 23 6.83 13.18 3.17
C LYS A 23 6.64 12.04 2.18
N LEU A 24 6.28 12.40 0.95
CA LEU A 24 6.26 11.51 -0.22
C LEU A 24 7.58 10.75 -0.42
N LYS A 25 8.67 11.18 0.25
CA LYS A 25 9.91 10.42 0.43
C LYS A 25 9.68 8.98 0.89
N GLY A 26 8.72 8.71 1.77
CA GLY A 26 8.42 7.33 2.16
C GLY A 26 7.89 6.48 1.01
N VAL A 27 7.11 7.08 0.09
CA VAL A 27 6.61 6.40 -1.12
C VAL A 27 7.77 6.04 -2.06
N ILE A 28 8.79 6.91 -2.15
CA ILE A 28 10.00 6.64 -2.92
C ILE A 28 10.69 5.36 -2.41
N GLU A 29 10.89 5.24 -1.10
CA GLU A 29 11.55 4.08 -0.49
C GLU A 29 10.76 2.78 -0.68
N VAL A 30 9.44 2.83 -0.54
CA VAL A 30 8.54 1.67 -0.73
C VAL A 30 8.72 1.01 -2.10
N PHE A 31 8.92 1.81 -3.15
CA PHE A 31 9.11 1.31 -4.52
C PHE A 31 10.59 1.15 -4.93
N LYS A 32 11.53 1.14 -3.97
CA LYS A 32 12.90 0.64 -4.21
C LYS A 32 13.01 -0.87 -3.98
N THR A 33 12.16 -1.42 -3.12
CA THR A 33 12.27 -2.82 -2.68
C THR A 33 11.40 -3.78 -3.50
N PHE A 34 10.27 -3.30 -4.01
CA PHE A 34 9.32 -4.09 -4.79
C PHE A 34 8.97 -3.37 -6.09
N TYR A 35 8.84 -4.14 -7.17
CA TYR A 35 8.17 -3.68 -8.36
C TYR A 35 6.66 -3.67 -8.13
N ILE A 36 5.95 -2.81 -8.86
CA ILE A 36 4.49 -2.70 -8.78
C ILE A 36 3.78 -4.03 -9.08
N ASP A 37 4.32 -4.83 -9.98
CA ASP A 37 3.78 -6.16 -10.29
C ASP A 37 3.96 -7.14 -9.12
N ASP A 38 4.99 -6.99 -8.31
CA ASP A 38 5.19 -7.82 -7.12
C ASP A 38 4.09 -7.53 -6.09
N TYR A 39 3.79 -6.25 -5.84
CA TYR A 39 2.65 -5.88 -4.98
C TYR A 39 1.35 -6.48 -5.48
N ARG A 40 1.07 -6.39 -6.79
CA ARG A 40 -0.17 -6.93 -7.35
C ARG A 40 -0.24 -8.45 -7.14
N GLN A 41 0.83 -9.17 -7.46
CA GLN A 41 0.89 -10.61 -7.31
C GLN A 41 0.76 -11.04 -5.84
N ASP A 42 1.42 -10.35 -4.93
CA ASP A 42 1.39 -10.71 -3.52
C ASP A 42 0.06 -10.34 -2.85
N ILE A 43 -0.57 -9.20 -3.19
CA ILE A 43 -1.93 -8.87 -2.73
C ILE A 43 -2.93 -9.92 -3.23
N GLU A 44 -2.87 -10.27 -4.51
CA GLU A 44 -3.71 -11.32 -5.09
C GLU A 44 -3.49 -12.69 -4.44
N ARG A 45 -2.22 -13.03 -4.14
CA ARG A 45 -1.87 -14.26 -3.44
C ARG A 45 -2.43 -14.27 -2.02
N TRP A 46 -2.28 -13.17 -1.27
CA TRP A 46 -2.84 -13.05 0.08
C TRP A 46 -4.36 -13.15 0.08
N LYS A 47 -5.03 -12.50 -0.88
CA LYS A 47 -6.48 -12.63 -1.09
C LYS A 47 -6.89 -14.09 -1.30
N ASN A 48 -6.23 -14.79 -2.22
CA ASN A 48 -6.58 -16.18 -2.55
C ASN A 48 -6.32 -17.11 -1.37
N ILE A 49 -5.23 -16.90 -0.63
CA ILE A 49 -4.93 -17.64 0.60
C ILE A 49 -6.00 -17.39 1.67
N ALA A 50 -6.35 -16.14 1.90
CA ALA A 50 -7.40 -15.76 2.84
C ALA A 50 -8.73 -16.43 2.49
N ILE A 51 -9.15 -16.39 1.23
CA ILE A 51 -10.41 -17.03 0.77
C ILE A 51 -10.37 -18.56 0.87
N CYS A 52 -9.22 -19.18 0.60
CA CYS A 52 -9.05 -20.64 0.62
C CYS A 52 -8.73 -21.22 1.99
N SER A 53 -8.47 -20.37 3.00
CA SER A 53 -8.07 -20.84 4.33
C SER A 53 -9.31 -21.10 5.18
N ASP A 54 -9.44 -22.35 5.63
CA ASP A 54 -10.49 -22.80 6.56
C ASP A 54 -10.37 -22.14 7.95
N GLN A 55 -9.24 -21.49 8.24
CA GLN A 55 -8.96 -20.82 9.52
C GLN A 55 -8.99 -19.28 9.41
N SER A 56 -9.52 -18.73 8.32
CA SER A 56 -9.59 -17.28 8.13
C SER A 56 -10.92 -16.67 8.58
N GLU A 57 -10.92 -15.35 8.74
CA GLU A 57 -12.13 -14.53 8.99
C GLU A 57 -13.11 -14.50 7.79
N TYR A 58 -12.80 -15.18 6.67
CA TYR A 58 -13.53 -15.12 5.40
C TYR A 58 -14.41 -16.36 5.14
N ASP A 59 -15.09 -16.82 6.18
CA ASP A 59 -15.89 -18.06 6.18
C ASP A 59 -17.20 -17.97 5.37
N ASN A 60 -17.79 -16.78 5.28
CA ASN A 60 -19.06 -16.51 4.60
C ASN A 60 -18.88 -15.78 3.26
N SER A 61 -19.95 -15.74 2.46
CA SER A 61 -19.89 -15.14 1.11
C SER A 61 -19.68 -13.63 1.15
N GLU A 62 -20.29 -12.94 2.12
CA GLU A 62 -20.24 -11.48 2.22
C GLU A 62 -18.82 -11.01 2.57
N SER A 63 -18.15 -11.64 3.54
CA SER A 63 -16.76 -11.32 3.91
C SER A 63 -15.80 -11.57 2.74
N ARG A 64 -15.99 -12.65 1.97
CA ARG A 64 -15.20 -12.91 0.75
C ARG A 64 -15.41 -11.85 -0.33
N GLU A 65 -16.66 -11.44 -0.57
CA GLU A 65 -16.96 -10.36 -1.53
C GLU A 65 -16.31 -9.05 -1.11
N ASN A 66 -16.40 -8.69 0.17
CA ASN A 66 -15.77 -7.50 0.72
C ASN A 66 -14.25 -7.53 0.56
N LEU A 67 -13.61 -8.67 0.86
CA LEU A 67 -12.17 -8.85 0.66
C LEU A 67 -11.77 -8.70 -0.81
N ILE A 68 -12.54 -9.28 -1.75
CA ILE A 68 -12.29 -9.16 -3.19
C ILE A 68 -12.34 -7.69 -3.63
N LEU A 69 -13.36 -6.95 -3.17
CA LEU A 69 -13.50 -5.53 -3.48
C LEU A 69 -12.39 -4.70 -2.82
N PHE A 70 -12.05 -4.97 -1.57
CA PHE A 70 -11.00 -4.28 -0.84
C PHE A 70 -9.64 -4.46 -1.52
N THR A 71 -9.27 -5.69 -1.84
CA THR A 71 -7.98 -6.01 -2.47
C THR A 71 -7.85 -5.41 -3.87
N TYR A 72 -8.93 -5.39 -4.64
CA TYR A 72 -8.98 -4.66 -5.91
C TYR A 72 -8.70 -3.16 -5.71
N GLN A 73 -9.36 -2.53 -4.74
CA GLN A 73 -9.14 -1.11 -4.43
C GLN A 73 -7.75 -0.83 -3.85
N LEU A 74 -7.19 -1.77 -3.09
CA LEU A 74 -5.84 -1.70 -2.54
C LEU A 74 -4.79 -1.73 -3.66
N ILE A 75 -4.94 -2.61 -4.66
CA ILE A 75 -4.05 -2.63 -5.83
C ILE A 75 -4.08 -1.27 -6.53
N ARG A 76 -5.27 -0.73 -6.80
CA ARG A 76 -5.43 0.60 -7.41
C ARG A 76 -4.77 1.70 -6.57
N LEU A 77 -4.85 1.61 -5.25
CA LEU A 77 -4.18 2.53 -4.34
C LEU A 77 -2.65 2.46 -4.50
N VAL A 78 -2.08 1.26 -4.60
CA VAL A 78 -0.64 1.06 -4.87
C VAL A 78 -0.26 1.67 -6.22
N GLU A 79 -1.03 1.42 -7.29
CA GLU A 79 -0.78 2.01 -8.61
C GLU A 79 -0.82 3.54 -8.56
N ALA A 80 -1.77 4.12 -7.83
CA ALA A 80 -1.88 5.56 -7.66
C ALA A 80 -0.65 6.14 -6.94
N PHE A 81 -0.17 5.49 -5.87
CA PHE A 81 1.07 5.91 -5.20
C PHE A 81 2.30 5.80 -6.09
N TYR A 82 2.37 4.79 -6.95
CA TYR A 82 3.45 4.66 -7.93
C TYR A 82 3.45 5.83 -8.91
N LEU A 83 2.29 6.22 -9.45
CA LEU A 83 2.18 7.39 -10.33
C LEU A 83 2.52 8.70 -9.59
N ILE A 84 2.11 8.84 -8.33
CA ILE A 84 2.47 9.99 -7.50
C ILE A 84 3.99 10.05 -7.32
N ARG A 85 4.65 8.93 -6.99
CA ARG A 85 6.11 8.86 -6.89
C ARG A 85 6.77 9.38 -8.15
N GLN A 86 6.35 8.89 -9.31
CA GLN A 86 6.99 9.25 -10.58
C GLN A 86 6.85 10.73 -10.93
N LYS A 87 5.67 11.32 -10.71
CA LYS A 87 5.48 12.76 -10.92
C LYS A 87 6.45 13.58 -10.06
N ASN A 88 6.62 13.21 -8.79
CA ASN A 88 7.55 13.89 -7.89
C ASN A 88 9.04 13.60 -8.21
N TYR A 89 9.37 12.43 -8.76
CA TYR A 89 10.73 12.10 -9.20
C TYR A 89 11.17 12.92 -10.42
N ASN A 90 10.25 13.14 -11.36
CA ASN A 90 10.51 13.92 -12.56
C ASN A 90 10.73 15.41 -12.23
N ASP A 91 10.03 15.93 -11.21
CA ASP A 91 10.19 17.30 -10.73
C ASP A 91 11.55 17.54 -10.03
N GLU A 92 12.20 16.48 -9.51
CA GLU A 92 13.55 16.53 -8.92
C GLU A 92 14.69 16.40 -9.97
N GLY A 93 14.38 16.40 -11.26
CA GLY A 93 15.36 16.63 -12.34
C GLY A 93 16.14 15.41 -12.85
N GLN A 94 15.80 14.18 -12.45
CA GLN A 94 16.36 12.97 -13.07
C GLN A 94 15.53 12.55 -14.30
N LYS A 95 16.05 12.87 -15.50
CA LYS A 95 15.43 12.52 -16.79
C LYS A 95 15.52 11.02 -17.08
N PHE A 96 14.39 10.43 -17.47
CA PHE A 96 14.33 9.13 -18.14
C PHE A 96 15.15 9.14 -19.44
N SER A 97 15.71 7.98 -19.83
CA SER A 97 16.50 7.84 -21.07
C SER A 97 15.67 7.94 -22.36
N SER A 98 14.33 7.92 -22.28
CA SER A 98 13.42 8.48 -23.29
C SER A 98 12.00 8.65 -22.71
N GLU A 99 11.34 9.80 -22.94
CA GLU A 99 9.99 10.11 -22.40
C GLU A 99 8.90 9.14 -22.92
N VAL A 100 9.06 8.61 -24.13
CA VAL A 100 8.07 7.75 -24.79
C VAL A 100 8.06 6.34 -24.20
N ALA A 101 9.23 5.72 -23.98
CA ALA A 101 9.33 4.39 -23.38
C ALA A 101 8.85 4.41 -21.93
N ALA A 102 9.22 5.44 -21.16
CA ALA A 102 8.73 5.65 -19.81
C ALA A 102 7.19 5.77 -19.78
N THR A 103 6.61 6.56 -20.68
CA THR A 103 5.13 6.74 -20.72
C THR A 103 4.39 5.45 -21.06
N ILE A 104 4.94 4.59 -21.93
CA ILE A 104 4.35 3.30 -22.29
C ILE A 104 4.45 2.32 -21.13
N GLU A 105 5.62 2.21 -20.51
CA GLU A 105 5.88 1.34 -19.36
C GLU A 105 4.96 1.73 -18.18
N ILE A 106 4.85 3.02 -17.87
CA ILE A 106 4.00 3.53 -16.79
C ILE A 106 2.52 3.17 -17.00
N LYS A 107 2.02 3.33 -18.23
CA LYS A 107 0.64 2.98 -18.58
C LYS A 107 0.38 1.48 -18.52
N SER A 108 1.40 0.66 -18.81
CA SER A 108 1.30 -0.80 -18.68
C SER A 108 1.32 -1.27 -17.22
N LEU A 109 1.99 -0.51 -16.35
CA LEU A 109 2.16 -0.85 -14.94
C LEU A 109 0.99 -0.38 -14.07
N ALA A 110 0.43 0.81 -14.31
CA ALA A 110 -0.77 1.33 -13.66
C ALA A 110 -2.04 1.01 -14.47
N ARG A 111 -2.27 -0.29 -14.69
CA ARG A 111 -3.27 -0.79 -15.65
C ARG A 111 -4.69 -0.75 -15.11
N ASP A 112 -4.86 -0.86 -13.80
CA ASP A 112 -6.15 -0.92 -13.12
C ASP A 112 -6.74 0.48 -12.86
N LEU A 113 -5.98 1.54 -13.14
CA LEU A 113 -6.45 2.93 -13.18
C LEU A 113 -7.00 3.31 -14.56
N ASN A 114 -8.13 4.03 -14.58
CA ASN A 114 -8.65 4.61 -15.81
C ASN A 114 -7.89 5.88 -16.24
N LYS A 115 -8.18 6.42 -17.43
CA LYS A 115 -7.47 7.59 -17.97
C LYS A 115 -7.48 8.80 -17.01
N GLN A 116 -8.63 9.12 -16.43
CA GLN A 116 -8.77 10.27 -15.53
C GLN A 116 -7.98 10.08 -14.23
N GLU A 117 -7.93 8.85 -13.74
CA GLU A 117 -7.19 8.49 -12.53
C GLU A 117 -5.68 8.50 -12.76
N ARG A 118 -5.20 8.11 -13.93
CA ARG A 118 -3.77 8.23 -14.28
C ARG A 118 -3.34 9.69 -14.36
N GLU A 119 -4.20 10.54 -14.92
CA GLU A 119 -3.98 11.98 -14.99
C GLU A 119 -3.99 12.62 -13.58
N ASN A 120 -4.88 12.16 -12.69
CA ASN A 120 -4.96 12.63 -11.32
C ASN A 120 -5.09 11.47 -10.29
N PRO A 121 -3.96 10.85 -9.89
CA PRO A 121 -3.97 9.68 -9.00
C PRO A 121 -4.48 10.01 -7.59
N PHE A 122 -4.49 11.28 -7.17
CA PHE A 122 -5.08 11.67 -5.88
C PHE A 122 -6.59 11.42 -5.81
N LYS A 123 -7.29 11.34 -6.95
CA LYS A 123 -8.71 10.93 -6.97
C LYS A 123 -8.90 9.51 -6.46
N VAL A 124 -7.95 8.61 -6.75
CA VAL A 124 -7.98 7.22 -6.27
C VAL A 124 -7.80 7.17 -4.76
N LEU A 125 -6.86 7.95 -4.23
CA LEU A 125 -6.65 8.06 -2.78
C LEU A 125 -7.92 8.56 -2.08
N LEU A 126 -8.54 9.61 -2.62
CA LEU A 126 -9.78 10.17 -2.07
C LEU A 126 -10.90 9.12 -2.06
N ALA A 127 -11.19 8.51 -3.21
CA ALA A 127 -12.23 7.50 -3.35
C ALA A 127 -12.01 6.30 -2.41
N PHE A 128 -10.75 5.85 -2.26
CA PHE A 128 -10.42 4.78 -1.32
C PHE A 128 -10.77 5.18 0.13
N SER A 129 -10.41 6.39 0.54
CA SER A 129 -10.65 6.87 1.91
C SER A 129 -12.11 7.25 2.21
N GLU A 130 -12.92 7.45 1.18
CA GLU A 130 -14.37 7.69 1.30
C GLU A 130 -15.14 6.38 1.44
N VAL A 131 -14.72 5.33 0.72
CA VAL A 131 -15.38 4.02 0.76
C VAL A 131 -14.99 3.24 2.02
N TYR A 132 -13.71 3.22 2.36
CA TYR A 132 -13.22 2.44 3.50
C TYR A 132 -12.90 3.35 4.68
N ALA A 133 -13.40 3.00 5.86
CA ALA A 133 -12.96 3.64 7.09
C ALA A 133 -11.52 3.23 7.40
N LYS A 134 -10.72 4.15 7.95
CA LYS A 134 -9.32 3.86 8.33
C LYS A 134 -9.16 2.64 9.24
N PRO A 135 -9.98 2.44 10.30
CA PRO A 135 -9.88 1.25 11.13
C PRO A 135 -10.17 -0.03 10.33
N TYR A 136 -11.18 -0.01 9.45
CA TYR A 136 -11.52 -1.12 8.58
C TYR A 136 -10.34 -1.50 7.68
N ALA A 137 -9.79 -0.56 6.92
CA ALA A 137 -8.67 -0.82 6.02
C ALA A 137 -7.42 -1.33 6.74
N LYS A 138 -7.19 -0.93 7.99
CA LYS A 138 -6.09 -1.44 8.82
C LYS A 138 -6.34 -2.89 9.24
N ASN A 139 -7.55 -3.19 9.71
CA ASN A 139 -7.91 -4.52 10.16
C ASN A 139 -7.88 -5.51 8.99
N GLU A 140 -8.45 -5.15 7.85
CA GLU A 140 -8.44 -6.01 6.66
C GLU A 140 -7.00 -6.37 6.22
N LEU A 141 -6.04 -5.44 6.29
CA LEU A 141 -4.63 -5.73 6.04
C LEU A 141 -4.01 -6.69 7.07
N LEU A 142 -4.42 -6.59 8.34
CA LEU A 142 -3.98 -7.50 9.40
C LEU A 142 -4.58 -8.89 9.20
N ASP A 143 -5.86 -8.98 8.88
CA ASP A 143 -6.57 -10.24 8.67
C ASP A 143 -6.00 -10.98 7.46
N MET A 144 -5.65 -10.25 6.38
CA MET A 144 -4.92 -10.81 5.24
C MET A 144 -3.52 -11.31 5.62
N LEU A 145 -2.79 -10.57 6.45
CA LEU A 145 -1.46 -10.98 6.92
C LEU A 145 -1.57 -12.24 7.80
N ASP A 146 -2.52 -12.27 8.73
CA ASP A 146 -2.71 -13.40 9.64
C ASP A 146 -3.03 -14.67 8.85
N ALA A 147 -3.97 -14.57 7.91
CA ALA A 147 -4.27 -15.65 6.97
C ALA A 147 -3.01 -16.15 6.23
N ALA A 148 -2.15 -15.24 5.75
CA ALA A 148 -0.90 -15.61 5.09
C ALA A 148 0.12 -16.28 6.03
N ILE A 149 0.17 -15.90 7.31
CA ILE A 149 1.06 -16.48 8.31
C ILE A 149 0.63 -17.90 8.66
N ILE A 150 -0.65 -18.08 9.01
CA ILE A 150 -1.21 -19.36 9.48
C ILE A 150 -1.47 -20.35 8.34
N TYR A 151 -1.34 -19.92 7.09
CA TYR A 151 -1.59 -20.79 5.95
C TYR A 151 -0.64 -21.99 5.90
N GLU A 152 -1.25 -23.18 5.89
CA GLU A 152 -0.60 -24.49 5.75
C GLU A 152 -1.06 -25.25 4.49
N GLY A 153 -1.87 -24.61 3.64
CA GLY A 153 -2.39 -25.22 2.41
C GLY A 153 -1.37 -25.29 1.26
N SER A 154 -1.84 -25.73 0.09
CA SER A 154 -0.99 -26.05 -1.07
C SER A 154 -0.63 -24.86 -1.98
N LEU A 155 -1.14 -23.66 -1.68
CA LEU A 155 -0.82 -22.48 -2.50
C LEU A 155 0.61 -22.01 -2.19
N PRO A 156 1.45 -21.78 -3.20
CA PRO A 156 2.82 -21.35 -2.96
C PRO A 156 2.85 -19.94 -2.36
N LEU A 157 3.44 -19.82 -1.16
CA LEU A 157 3.67 -18.55 -0.47
C LEU A 157 5.09 -18.50 0.06
N TYR A 158 5.83 -17.46 -0.33
CA TYR A 158 7.12 -17.15 0.28
C TYR A 158 6.89 -16.39 1.59
N LYS A 159 7.25 -16.98 2.73
CA LYS A 159 7.01 -16.36 4.05
C LYS A 159 8.05 -15.31 4.45
N GLY A 160 9.19 -15.22 3.74
CA GLY A 160 10.33 -14.41 4.16
C GLY A 160 10.14 -12.89 4.08
N ASN A 161 9.14 -12.41 3.33
CA ASN A 161 8.88 -10.98 3.13
C ASN A 161 7.50 -10.51 3.61
N LEU A 162 6.71 -11.37 4.28
CA LEU A 162 5.31 -11.06 4.62
C LEU A 162 5.18 -9.79 5.46
N VAL A 163 5.99 -9.68 6.51
CA VAL A 163 5.98 -8.52 7.41
C VAL A 163 6.40 -7.25 6.68
N LEU A 164 7.37 -7.34 5.76
CA LEU A 164 7.84 -6.20 4.99
C LEU A 164 6.74 -5.69 4.04
N LEU A 165 6.08 -6.61 3.32
CA LEU A 165 4.96 -6.28 2.45
C LEU A 165 3.82 -5.63 3.24
N TYR A 166 3.41 -6.23 4.37
CA TYR A 166 2.40 -5.64 5.25
C TYR A 166 2.77 -4.21 5.65
N ARG A 167 4.00 -3.98 6.13
CA ARG A 167 4.47 -2.65 6.56
C ARG A 167 4.39 -1.61 5.43
N GLN A 168 4.68 -2.02 4.20
CA GLN A 168 4.62 -1.13 3.04
C GLN A 168 3.19 -0.82 2.62
N LEU A 169 2.30 -1.82 2.59
CA LEU A 169 0.87 -1.63 2.32
C LEU A 169 0.22 -0.74 3.38
N ASP A 170 0.47 -1.04 4.65
CA ASP A 170 -0.03 -0.27 5.78
C ASP A 170 0.51 1.18 5.79
N PHE A 171 1.78 1.38 5.44
CA PHE A 171 2.32 2.73 5.24
C PHE A 171 1.54 3.50 4.17
N MET A 172 1.29 2.89 3.00
CA MET A 172 0.54 3.52 1.90
C MET A 172 -0.90 3.84 2.32
N VAL A 173 -1.57 2.91 3.00
CA VAL A 173 -2.93 3.13 3.53
C VAL A 173 -2.94 4.29 4.54
N ARG A 174 -2.05 4.30 5.53
CA ARG A 174 -1.95 5.42 6.50
C ARG A 174 -1.66 6.75 5.82
N LEU A 175 -0.78 6.74 4.82
CA LEU A 175 -0.44 7.94 4.07
C LEU A 175 -1.62 8.47 3.27
N CYS A 176 -2.43 7.58 2.67
CA CYS A 176 -3.65 7.92 1.96
C CYS A 176 -4.57 8.78 2.84
N TYR A 177 -4.95 8.27 4.02
CA TYR A 177 -5.80 9.01 4.96
C TYR A 177 -5.18 10.33 5.42
N ARG A 178 -3.85 10.39 5.64
CA ARG A 178 -3.18 11.64 6.02
C ARG A 178 -3.26 12.69 4.91
N ILE A 179 -3.18 12.28 3.65
CA ILE A 179 -3.28 13.17 2.49
C ILE A 179 -4.71 13.67 2.32
N THR A 180 -5.70 12.76 2.41
CA THR A 180 -7.10 13.10 2.15
C THR A 180 -7.73 13.93 3.26
N LEU A 181 -7.42 13.65 4.55
CA LEU A 181 -7.85 14.47 5.69
C LEU A 181 -7.37 15.93 5.62
N LYS A 182 -6.17 16.17 5.08
CA LYS A 182 -5.63 17.53 4.92
C LYS A 182 -6.32 18.32 3.81
N LYS A 183 -6.98 17.63 2.87
CA LYS A 183 -7.65 18.26 1.74
C LYS A 183 -9.05 18.71 2.14
N THR A 184 -9.78 17.87 2.87
CA THR A 184 -11.11 18.21 3.41
C THR A 184 -11.06 19.31 4.47
N ALA A 185 -9.93 19.52 5.15
CA ALA A 185 -9.75 20.61 6.12
C ALA A 185 -9.40 21.97 5.50
N LYS A 186 -9.21 22.04 4.17
CA LYS A 186 -8.87 23.27 3.43
C LYS A 186 -9.98 23.75 2.49
N GLU A 187 -11.08 23.02 2.42
CA GLU A 187 -12.34 23.40 1.77
C GLU A 187 -13.31 23.95 2.83
#